data_AF-A0A3B9KQ46-F1
#
_entry.id   AF-A0A3B9KQ46-F1
#
_cell.length_a   1.000
_cell.length_b   1.000
_cell.length_c   1.000
_cell.angle_alpha   90.00
_cell.angle_beta   90.00
_cell.angle_gamma   90.00
#
_symmetry.space_group_name_H-M   'P 1'
#
loop_
_entity.id
_entity.type
_entity.pdbx_description
1 polymer ?
#
loop_
_entity_poly.entity_id
_entity_poly.type
_entity_poly.pdbx_seq_one_letter_code
_entity_poly.pdbx_strand_id
1 'polypeptide(L)'
;AADVMLKERRTLVLVPRETPLNSIHLQNMLQAGKAGAIILPPVPAFYTFPESLEDIKAYISGKIMENLKISHELYPRWSDHNENEPNRP
;
A
#
# COMPACT_ATOMS: atom_id res chain seq x y z
N ALA A 1 15.13 15.04 2.53
CA ALA A 1 14.83 13.78 3.24
C ALA A 1 14.65 12.60 2.26
N ALA A 2 13.66 12.61 1.36
CA ALA A 2 13.43 11.51 0.41
C ALA A 2 14.66 11.19 -0.47
N ASP A 3 15.35 12.22 -0.98
CA ASP A 3 16.61 12.07 -1.73
C ASP A 3 17.70 11.32 -0.93
N VAL A 4 17.82 11.64 0.37
CA VAL A 4 18.74 10.94 1.28
C VAL A 4 18.33 9.47 1.44
N MET A 5 17.04 9.18 1.54
CA MET A 5 16.57 7.78 1.63
C MET A 5 16.97 6.99 0.38
N LEU A 6 16.83 7.59 -0.81
CA LEU A 6 17.21 6.95 -2.07
C LEU A 6 18.72 6.71 -2.18
N LYS A 7 19.54 7.74 -1.91
CA LYS A 7 21.01 7.61 -2.03
C LYS A 7 21.60 6.67 -0.98
N GLU A 8 21.04 6.63 0.22
CA GLU A 8 21.46 5.73 1.31
C GLU A 8 20.78 4.36 1.25
N ARG A 9 20.02 4.06 0.18
CA ARG A 9 19.30 2.78 -0.01
C ARG A 9 18.41 2.40 1.18
N ARG A 10 17.77 3.40 1.79
CA ARG A 10 16.77 3.23 2.86
C ARG A 10 15.37 3.12 2.26
N THR A 11 14.48 2.41 2.94
CA THR A 11 13.08 2.24 2.51
C THR A 11 12.37 3.59 2.35
N LEU A 12 11.87 3.88 1.15
CA LEU A 12 11.01 5.03 0.84
C LEU A 12 9.70 4.52 0.25
N VAL A 13 8.58 4.77 0.94
CA VAL A 13 7.23 4.47 0.44
C VAL A 13 6.58 5.78 -0.01
N LEU A 14 6.10 5.82 -1.25
CA LEU A 14 5.35 6.94 -1.81
C LEU A 14 3.89 6.51 -1.99
N VAL A 15 2.96 7.29 -1.45
CA VAL A 15 1.52 7.01 -1.47
C VAL A 15 0.77 8.06 -2.30
N PRO A 16 0.91 8.07 -3.64
CA PRO A 16 0.31 9.09 -4.49
C PRO A 16 -1.20 8.93 -4.58
N ARG A 17 -1.97 10.00 -4.32
CA ARG A 17 -3.43 10.03 -4.47
C ARG A 17 -3.83 11.02 -5.55
N GLU A 18 -4.11 10.52 -6.75
CA GLU A 18 -4.62 11.31 -7.87
C GLU A 18 -5.42 10.40 -8.82
N THR A 19 -6.44 10.94 -9.48
CA THR A 19 -7.18 10.28 -10.56
C THR A 19 -7.95 11.32 -11.41
N PRO A 20 -7.88 11.26 -12.75
CA PRO A 20 -7.06 10.36 -13.57
C PRO A 20 -5.58 10.74 -13.53
N LEU A 21 -4.71 9.78 -13.82
CA LEU A 21 -3.28 10.02 -13.96
C LEU A 21 -2.96 10.53 -15.36
N ASN A 22 -2.20 11.62 -15.44
CA ASN A 22 -1.60 12.06 -16.69
C ASN A 22 -0.21 11.41 -16.91
N SER A 23 0.36 11.58 -18.09
CA SER A 23 1.68 11.01 -18.45
C SER A 23 2.81 11.46 -17.52
N ILE A 24 2.76 12.69 -17.01
CA ILE A 24 3.79 13.23 -16.11
C ILE A 24 3.75 12.47 -14.77
N HIS A 25 2.57 12.20 -14.22
CA HIS A 25 2.43 11.42 -13.00
C HIS A 25 3.04 10.01 -13.17
N LEU A 26 2.72 9.34 -14.29
CA LEU A 26 3.22 8.01 -14.59
C LEU A 26 4.74 7.98 -14.78
N GLN A 27 5.30 8.95 -15.52
CA GLN A 27 6.74 9.07 -15.73
C GLN A 27 7.49 9.30 -14.41
N ASN A 28 6.97 10.19 -13.56
CA ASN A 28 7.57 10.50 -12.26
C ASN A 28 7.52 9.28 -11.32
N MET A 29 6.39 8.58 -11.25
CA MET A 29 6.26 7.36 -10.44
C MET A 29 7.18 6.24 -10.95
N LEU A 30 7.29 6.07 -12.27
CA LEU A 30 8.20 5.10 -12.88
C LEU A 30 9.67 5.42 -12.54
N GLN A 31 10.06 6.70 -12.63
CA GLN A 31 11.42 7.12 -12.31
C GLN A 31 11.75 6.92 -10.83
N ALA A 32 10.84 7.29 -9.93
CA ALA A 32 10.99 7.05 -8.49
C ALA A 32 11.07 5.55 -8.17
N GLY A 33 10.22 4.73 -8.81
CA GLY A 33 10.27 3.27 -8.70
C GLY A 33 11.61 2.69 -9.13
N LYS A 34 12.14 3.12 -10.28
CA LYS A 34 13.48 2.73 -10.76
C LYS A 34 14.61 3.15 -9.83
N ALA A 35 14.45 4.25 -9.09
CA ALA A 35 15.42 4.71 -8.10
C ALA A 35 15.38 3.90 -6.79
N GLY A 36 14.35 3.08 -6.58
CA GLY A 36 14.18 2.22 -5.40
C GLY A 36 13.06 2.66 -4.45
N ALA A 37 12.24 3.64 -4.82
CA ALA A 37 11.03 3.95 -4.05
C ALA A 37 9.93 2.90 -4.28
N ILE A 38 9.17 2.60 -3.24
CA ILE A 38 7.97 1.76 -3.33
C ILE A 38 6.81 2.68 -3.68
N ILE A 39 6.18 2.45 -4.85
CA ILE A 39 4.99 3.21 -5.28
C ILE A 39 3.75 2.44 -4.82
N LEU A 40 3.04 3.00 -3.83
CA LEU A 40 1.89 2.39 -3.16
C LEU A 40 0.70 3.36 -3.25
N PRO A 41 0.03 3.49 -4.40
CA PRO A 41 -1.18 4.32 -4.47
C PRO A 41 -2.25 3.75 -3.51
N PRO A 42 -3.10 4.59 -2.91
CA PRO A 42 -4.12 4.14 -1.96
C PRO A 42 -5.31 3.51 -2.70
N VAL A 43 -5.08 2.35 -3.31
CA VAL A 43 -6.08 1.55 -4.01
C VAL A 43 -6.52 0.43 -3.07
N PRO A 44 -7.69 0.57 -2.41
CA PRO A 44 -8.12 -0.41 -1.43
C PRO A 44 -8.51 -1.72 -2.11
N ALA A 45 -8.18 -2.83 -1.46
CA ALA A 45 -8.68 -4.13 -1.87
C ALA A 45 -10.02 -4.40 -1.19
N PHE A 46 -10.98 -4.91 -1.97
CA PHE A 46 -12.33 -5.20 -1.49
C PHE A 46 -12.53 -6.68 -1.14
N TYR A 47 -11.52 -7.54 -1.32
CA TYR A 47 -11.59 -8.94 -0.90
C TYR A 47 -11.70 -9.10 0.63
N THR A 48 -11.38 -8.06 1.40
CA THR A 48 -11.58 -8.05 2.86
C THR A 48 -13.01 -7.69 3.25
N PHE A 49 -13.89 -7.39 2.28
CA PHE A 49 -15.27 -6.95 2.51
C PHE A 49 -15.37 -5.86 3.59
N PRO A 50 -14.72 -4.69 3.38
CA PRO A 50 -14.73 -3.61 4.37
C PRO A 50 -16.17 -3.11 4.60
N GLU A 51 -16.57 -2.98 5.86
CA GLU A 51 -17.92 -2.53 6.25
C GLU A 51 -17.95 -1.01 6.52
N SER A 52 -16.77 -0.40 6.67
CA SER A 52 -16.63 1.00 7.02
C SER A 52 -15.49 1.69 6.25
N LEU A 53 -15.53 3.03 6.26
CA LEU A 53 -14.41 3.85 5.80
C LEU A 53 -13.16 3.62 6.65
N GLU A 54 -13.31 3.25 7.92
CA GLU A 54 -12.18 2.93 8.79
C GLU A 54 -11.43 1.70 8.30
N ASP A 55 -12.14 0.66 7.86
CA ASP A 55 -11.53 -0.58 7.33
C ASP A 55 -10.71 -0.30 6.07
N ILE A 56 -11.21 0.59 5.20
CA ILE A 56 -10.50 1.04 4.00
C ILE A 56 -9.20 1.75 4.37
N LYS A 57 -9.25 2.67 5.36
CA LYS A 57 -8.05 3.37 5.84
C LYS A 57 -7.07 2.40 6.52
N ALA A 58 -7.59 1.46 7.32
CA ALA A 58 -6.81 0.46 8.02
C ALA A 58 -6.07 -0.47 7.05
N TYR A 59 -6.72 -0.87 5.95
CA TYR A 59 -6.09 -1.63 4.88
C TYR A 59 -4.89 -0.88 4.25
N ILE A 60 -5.07 0.38 3.86
CA ILE A 60 -3.98 1.18 3.25
C ILE A 60 -2.85 1.43 4.25
N SER A 61 -3.18 1.82 5.49
CA SER A 61 -2.20 2.00 6.57
C SER A 61 -1.42 0.72 6.84
N GLY A 62 -2.10 -0.43 6.90
CA GLY A 62 -1.46 -1.73 7.05
C GLY A 62 -0.49 -2.04 5.90
N LYS A 63 -0.88 -1.82 4.65
CA LYS A 63 0.04 -1.97 3.50
C LYS A 63 1.28 -1.08 3.59
N ILE A 64 1.15 0.13 4.09
CA ILE A 64 2.31 1.01 4.36
C ILE A 64 3.20 0.41 5.45
N MET A 65 2.60 -0.04 6.56
CA MET A 65 3.32 -0.66 7.68
C MET A 65 4.06 -1.94 7.27
N GLU A 66 3.46 -2.80 6.43
CA GLU A 66 4.13 -3.98 5.86
C GLU A 66 5.41 -3.63 5.11
N ASN A 67 5.36 -2.61 4.25
CA ASN A 67 6.52 -2.14 3.48
C ASN A 67 7.59 -1.49 4.37
N LEU A 68 7.18 -0.91 5.49
CA LEU A 68 8.07 -0.39 6.53
C LEU A 68 8.58 -1.47 7.51
N LYS A 69 8.13 -2.72 7.36
CA LYS A 69 8.45 -3.85 8.26
C LYS A 69 7.99 -3.60 9.71
N ILE A 70 6.85 -2.94 9.87
CA ILE A 70 6.22 -2.69 11.17
C ILE A 70 5.06 -3.67 11.33
N SER A 71 5.09 -4.51 12.37
CA SER A 71 4.02 -5.46 12.69
C SER A 71 2.71 -4.73 12.99
N HIS A 72 1.59 -5.26 12.49
CA HIS A 72 0.24 -4.71 12.71
C HIS A 72 -0.83 -5.80 12.56
N GLU A 73 -2.03 -5.51 13.07
CA GLU A 73 -3.24 -6.35 12.95
C GLU A 73 -4.42 -5.54 12.38
N LEU A 74 -4.13 -4.49 11.60
CA LEU A 74 -5.12 -3.54 11.07
C LEU A 74 -6.14 -4.13 10.08
N TYR A 75 -5.85 -5.25 9.42
CA TYR A 75 -6.76 -5.90 8.47
C TYR A 75 -6.39 -7.40 8.33
N PRO A 76 -7.35 -8.27 7.98
CA PRO A 76 -7.10 -9.70 7.80
C PRO A 76 -6.22 -9.96 6.58
N ARG A 77 -5.20 -10.83 6.71
CA ARG A 77 -4.35 -11.19 5.56
C ARG A 77 -5.05 -12.24 4.71
N TRP A 78 -4.73 -12.25 3.42
CA TRP A 78 -5.25 -13.23 2.46
C TRP A 78 -5.02 -14.69 2.89
N SER A 79 -3.94 -14.97 3.62
CA SER A 79 -3.59 -16.33 4.09
C SER A 79 -4.33 -16.78 5.33
N ASP A 80 -5.07 -15.90 6.02
CA ASP A 80 -5.71 -16.21 7.29
C ASP A 80 -7.07 -16.90 7.10
N HIS A 81 -7.23 -17.70 6.02
CA HIS A 81 -8.41 -18.52 5.79
C HIS A 81 -8.56 -19.54 6.91
N ASN A 82 -9.39 -19.22 7.91
CA ASN A 82 -9.95 -20.20 8.81
C ASN A 82 -10.96 -21.04 8.03
N GLU A 83 -10.80 -22.36 8.02
CA GLU A 83 -11.70 -23.34 7.38
C GLU A 83 -13.18 -23.23 7.85
N ASN A 84 -13.43 -22.46 8.93
CA ASN A 84 -14.74 -22.29 9.57
C ASN A 84 -15.47 -20.98 9.19
N GLU A 85 -14.90 -20.10 8.37
CA GLU A 85 -15.59 -18.88 7.92
C GLU A 85 -16.25 -19.08 6.55
N PRO A 86 -17.49 -18.58 6.35
CA PRO A 86 -18.16 -18.71 5.06
C PRO A 86 -17.30 -18.07 3.99
N ASN A 87 -17.04 -18.85 2.93
CA ASN A 87 -16.21 -18.50 1.79
C ASN A 87 -16.56 -17.08 1.28
N ARG A 88 -15.78 -16.09 1.71
CA ARG A 88 -15.82 -14.74 1.18
C ARG A 88 -14.95 -14.78 -0.10
N PRO A 89 -15.54 -14.58 -1.29
CA PRO A 89 -14.92 -14.93 -2.59
C PRO A 89 -13.64 -14.18 -2.92
#